data_AF-A0A087UIY9-F1
#
_entry.id   AF-A0A087UIY9-F1
#
_cell.length_a   1.000
_cell.length_b   1.000
_cell.length_c   1.000
_cell.angle_alpha   90.00
_cell.angle_beta   90.00
_cell.angle_gamma   90.00
#
_symmetry.space_group_name_H-M   'P 1'
#
loop_
_entity.id
_entity.type
_entity.pdbx_description
1 polymer ?
#
loop_
_entity_poly.entity_id
_entity_poly.type
_entity_poly.pdbx_seq_one_letter_code
_entity_poly.pdbx_strand_id
1 'polypeptide(L)'
;MAMKSVLTEYYNKGEMKVMDKDPKEQFRDLPDNTIIVKVKRGSKIRNIMGFVEKSFKIFLFPQEETNTHMIFTGCGDAIEKTITCAEISKTKFKGLHQVTKLSSLRVEEYWDPTKPDLDRLQVIREIPMIAILLSKNILDANELGYQGPEGYKNAKKVMKRKKTQHGLSHSSEKLVKDIAE
;
A
#
# COMPACT_ATOMS: atom_id res chain seq x y z
N MET A 1 -30.60 2.86 22.38
CA MET A 1 -30.10 1.70 23.15
C MET A 1 -29.34 0.80 22.18
N ALA A 2 -28.06 0.52 22.43
CA ALA A 2 -27.38 -0.55 21.68
C ALA A 2 -27.98 -1.88 22.16
N MET A 3 -28.51 -2.69 21.24
CA MET A 3 -28.93 -4.05 21.59
C MET A 3 -27.69 -4.80 22.10
N LYS A 4 -27.78 -5.37 23.31
CA LYS A 4 -26.77 -6.32 23.78
C LYS A 4 -26.74 -7.47 22.78
N SER A 5 -25.55 -7.89 22.35
CA SER A 5 -25.47 -9.08 21.50
C SER A 5 -25.82 -10.30 22.35
N VAL A 6 -26.48 -11.28 21.75
CA VAL A 6 -26.81 -12.56 22.41
C VAL A 6 -25.56 -13.20 23.04
N LEU A 7 -24.39 -12.99 22.43
CA LEU A 7 -23.09 -13.41 22.97
C LEU A 7 -22.82 -12.81 24.36
N THR A 8 -23.05 -11.51 24.55
CA THR A 8 -22.79 -10.82 25.83
C THR A 8 -23.79 -11.15 26.94
N GLU A 9 -24.85 -11.91 26.65
CA GLU A 9 -25.80 -12.39 27.66
C GLU A 9 -25.32 -13.68 28.34
N TYR A 10 -24.58 -14.53 27.61
CA TYR A 10 -24.18 -15.87 28.06
C TYR A 10 -22.66 -16.07 28.13
N TYR A 11 -21.88 -15.12 27.62
CA TYR A 11 -20.43 -15.23 27.55
C TYR A 11 -19.74 -13.96 28.00
N ASN A 12 -18.66 -14.14 28.76
CA ASN A 12 -17.71 -13.09 29.07
C ASN A 12 -16.62 -13.06 28.01
N LYS A 13 -16.20 -11.84 27.63
CA LYS A 13 -15.08 -11.69 26.70
C LYS A 13 -13.80 -12.17 27.38
N GLY A 14 -13.23 -13.24 26.86
CA GLY A 14 -11.95 -13.78 27.31
C GLY A 14 -10.79 -13.25 26.48
N GLU A 15 -9.83 -14.12 26.22
CA GLU A 15 -8.59 -13.78 25.52
C GLU A 15 -8.81 -13.41 24.04
N MET A 16 -7.98 -12.49 23.54
CA MET A 16 -7.99 -12.08 22.13
C MET A 16 -6.59 -12.23 21.56
N LYS A 17 -6.46 -12.99 20.48
CA LYS A 17 -5.21 -13.18 19.74
C LYS A 17 -5.30 -12.49 18.38
N VAL A 18 -4.38 -11.57 18.12
CA VAL A 18 -4.28 -10.87 16.84
C VAL A 18 -3.10 -11.44 16.07
N MET A 19 -3.34 -12.00 14.89
CA MET A 19 -2.30 -12.51 14.01
C MET A 19 -1.75 -11.38 13.12
N ASP A 20 -0.99 -10.46 13.71
CA ASP A 20 -0.34 -9.34 13.01
C ASP A 20 0.95 -9.84 12.32
N LYS A 21 0.95 -9.86 10.98
CA LYS A 21 2.14 -10.17 10.17
C LYS A 21 2.95 -8.91 9.91
N ASP A 22 4.26 -9.05 9.67
CA ASP A 22 5.07 -7.90 9.27
C ASP A 22 4.57 -7.38 7.90
N PRO A 23 4.18 -6.09 7.78
CA PRO A 23 3.82 -5.50 6.49
C PRO A 23 4.90 -5.66 5.41
N LYS A 24 6.18 -5.81 5.77
CA LYS A 24 7.27 -6.07 4.82
C LYS A 24 7.09 -7.38 4.07
N GLU A 25 6.55 -8.42 4.70
CA GLU A 25 6.30 -9.73 4.07
C GLU A 25 5.32 -9.63 2.88
N GLN A 26 4.53 -8.55 2.80
CA GLN A 26 3.62 -8.34 1.69
C GLN A 26 4.35 -7.87 0.43
N PHE A 27 5.57 -7.37 0.51
CA PHE A 27 6.31 -6.81 -0.63
C PHE A 27 7.64 -7.56 -0.83
N ARG A 28 8.12 -7.58 -2.08
CA ARG A 28 9.38 -8.24 -2.43
C ARG A 28 10.51 -7.22 -2.41
N ASP A 29 11.73 -7.70 -2.14
CA ASP A 29 12.98 -6.95 -2.33
C ASP A 29 13.03 -5.61 -1.59
N LEU A 30 12.42 -5.55 -0.39
CA LEU A 30 12.46 -4.36 0.44
C LEU A 30 13.79 -4.26 1.21
N PRO A 31 14.42 -3.08 1.26
CA PRO A 31 15.61 -2.88 2.08
C PRO A 31 15.26 -2.89 3.58
N ASP A 32 16.21 -3.29 4.41
CA ASP A 32 16.04 -3.39 5.86
C ASP A 32 15.61 -2.08 6.51
N ASN A 33 16.10 -0.98 5.95
CA ASN A 33 15.85 0.38 6.41
C ASN A 33 14.47 0.95 5.99
N THR A 34 13.60 0.12 5.40
CA THR A 34 12.22 0.51 5.04
C THR A 34 11.43 0.98 6.27
N ILE A 35 10.85 2.17 6.18
CA ILE A 35 10.07 2.76 7.27
C ILE A 35 8.65 2.18 7.28
N ILE A 36 8.20 1.65 8.41
CA ILE A 36 6.84 1.14 8.56
C ILE A 36 6.01 2.12 9.40
N VAL A 37 4.93 2.63 8.82
CA VAL A 37 3.97 3.52 9.46
C VAL A 37 2.67 2.76 9.71
N LYS A 38 2.51 2.24 10.94
CA LYS A 38 1.26 1.59 11.38
C LYS A 38 0.22 2.63 11.80
N VAL A 39 -0.83 2.77 11.01
CA VAL A 39 -1.95 3.69 11.23
C VAL A 39 -3.06 2.95 11.97
N LYS A 40 -3.48 3.49 13.11
CA LYS A 40 -4.55 2.96 13.97
C LYS A 40 -5.70 3.95 14.08
N ARG A 41 -6.84 3.50 14.60
CA ARG A 41 -8.03 4.35 14.88
C ARG A 41 -7.66 5.57 15.74
N GLY A 42 -6.78 5.42 16.73
CA GLY A 42 -6.31 6.52 17.58
C GLY A 42 -5.24 7.43 16.97
N SER A 43 -4.58 7.03 15.87
CA SER A 43 -3.47 7.80 15.30
C SER A 43 -3.92 9.18 14.83
N LYS A 44 -3.14 10.21 15.17
CA LYS A 44 -3.38 11.59 14.71
C LYS A 44 -2.55 11.84 13.45
N ILE A 45 -3.21 12.25 12.37
CA ILE A 45 -2.56 12.49 11.06
C ILE A 45 -1.38 13.46 11.21
N ARG A 46 -1.54 14.55 11.97
CA ARG A 46 -0.46 15.50 12.23
C ARG A 46 0.80 14.85 12.84
N ASN A 47 0.62 13.92 13.78
CA ASN A 47 1.75 13.24 14.41
C ASN A 47 2.41 12.25 13.43
N ILE A 48 1.60 11.52 12.66
CA ILE A 48 2.10 10.64 11.59
C ILE A 48 2.91 11.46 10.60
N MET A 49 2.37 12.56 10.09
CA MET A 49 3.03 13.37 9.09
C MET A 49 4.30 14.04 9.64
N GLY A 50 4.30 14.48 10.89
CA GLY A 50 5.50 15.00 11.54
C GLY A 50 6.61 13.95 11.68
N PHE A 51 6.26 12.69 11.92
CA PHE A 51 7.20 11.57 11.88
C PHE A 51 7.68 11.30 10.45
N VAL A 52 6.75 11.15 9.50
CA VAL A 52 7.02 10.91 8.08
C VAL A 52 7.99 11.96 7.54
N GLU A 53 7.75 13.25 7.79
CA GLU A 53 8.63 14.33 7.35
C GLU A 53 10.02 14.25 7.95
N LYS A 54 10.16 13.91 9.23
CA LYS A 54 11.49 13.74 9.85
C LYS A 54 12.22 12.55 9.25
N SER A 55 11.52 11.43 9.06
CA SER A 55 12.07 10.21 8.46
C SER A 55 12.35 10.36 6.96
N PHE A 56 11.61 11.20 6.24
CA PHE A 56 11.82 11.54 4.83
C PHE A 56 12.73 12.75 4.61
N LYS A 57 13.07 13.57 5.61
CA LYS A 57 14.04 14.67 5.43
C LYS A 57 15.41 14.17 4.99
N ILE A 58 15.70 12.91 5.27
CA ILE A 58 16.89 12.21 4.83
C ILE A 58 16.94 12.09 3.28
N PHE A 59 15.79 12.13 2.59
CA PHE A 59 15.71 12.13 1.12
C PHE A 59 16.25 13.40 0.44
N LEU A 60 16.37 14.51 1.17
CA LEU A 60 16.75 15.81 0.63
C LEU A 60 18.27 16.07 0.70
N PHE A 61 19.03 15.28 1.47
CA PHE A 61 20.48 15.42 1.64
C PHE A 61 21.15 14.05 1.45
N PRO A 62 21.51 13.66 0.21
CA PRO A 62 21.97 12.32 -0.16
C PRO A 62 23.44 12.06 0.21
N GLN A 63 23.89 12.53 1.37
CA GLN A 63 25.25 12.24 1.86
C GLN A 63 25.36 10.82 2.43
N GLU A 64 24.24 10.20 2.79
CA GLU A 64 24.19 8.82 3.31
C GLU A 64 23.13 7.99 2.56
N GLU A 65 23.36 6.68 2.45
CA GLU A 65 22.43 5.68 1.90
C GLU A 65 21.14 5.65 2.71
N THR A 66 20.13 6.39 2.28
CA THR A 66 19.04 6.77 3.18
C THR A 66 17.68 6.37 2.65
N ASN A 67 16.87 5.87 3.59
CA ASN A 67 15.61 5.16 3.44
C ASN A 67 14.80 5.55 2.20
N THR A 68 14.79 4.67 1.20
CA THR A 68 14.13 4.91 -0.08
C THR A 68 12.66 4.48 -0.11
N HIS A 69 12.23 3.73 0.92
CA HIS A 69 10.94 3.04 0.97
C HIS A 69 10.19 3.32 2.28
N MET A 70 8.87 3.48 2.17
CA MET A 70 7.97 3.61 3.30
C MET A 70 6.69 2.82 3.05
N ILE A 71 6.21 2.09 4.07
CA ILE A 71 4.94 1.37 4.05
C ILE A 71 3.96 2.05 5.01
N PHE A 72 2.83 2.53 4.49
CA PHE A 72 1.67 2.87 5.31
C PHE A 72 0.78 1.64 5.42
N THR A 73 0.41 1.25 6.64
CA THR A 73 -0.47 0.10 6.85
C THR A 73 -1.56 0.41 7.85
N GLY A 74 -2.76 -0.13 7.64
CA GLY A 74 -3.88 0.00 8.56
C GLY A 74 -5.01 -0.97 8.25
N CYS A 75 -5.85 -1.24 9.24
CA CYS A 75 -6.95 -2.18 9.14
C CYS A 75 -8.27 -1.60 9.69
N GLY A 76 -9.40 -2.13 9.21
CA GLY A 76 -10.74 -1.69 9.59
C GLY A 76 -10.91 -0.17 9.44
N ASP A 77 -11.42 0.49 10.48
CA ASP A 77 -11.65 1.95 10.52
C ASP A 77 -10.39 2.81 10.28
N ALA A 78 -9.19 2.23 10.33
CA ALA A 78 -7.95 2.96 10.04
C ALA A 78 -7.61 3.01 8.54
N ILE A 79 -8.28 2.24 7.68
CA ILE A 79 -7.98 2.15 6.25
C ILE A 79 -8.05 3.53 5.58
N GLU A 80 -9.16 4.25 5.75
CA GLU A 80 -9.34 5.58 5.15
C GLU A 80 -8.22 6.54 5.57
N LYS A 81 -7.90 6.57 6.86
CA LYS A 81 -6.82 7.39 7.41
C LYS A 81 -5.45 6.99 6.84
N THR A 82 -5.23 5.70 6.60
CA THR A 82 -3.99 5.17 6.02
C THR A 82 -3.80 5.70 4.60
N ILE A 83 -4.87 5.65 3.79
CA ILE A 83 -4.91 6.22 2.45
C ILE A 83 -4.61 7.72 2.51
N THR A 84 -5.30 8.46 3.38
CA THR A 84 -5.09 9.90 3.56
C THR A 84 -3.63 10.24 3.91
N CYS A 85 -2.98 9.48 4.79
CA CYS A 85 -1.57 9.70 5.12
C CYS A 85 -0.65 9.45 3.90
N ALA A 86 -0.92 8.42 3.11
CA ALA A 86 -0.17 8.15 1.88
C ALA A 86 -0.36 9.27 0.84
N GLU A 87 -1.58 9.75 0.62
CA GLU A 87 -1.88 10.84 -0.32
C GLU A 87 -1.25 12.17 0.07
N ILE A 88 -1.30 12.54 1.36
CA ILE A 88 -0.60 13.73 1.87
C ILE A 88 0.91 13.59 1.64
N SER A 89 1.47 12.39 1.88
CA SER A 89 2.89 12.12 1.66
C SER A 89 3.28 12.30 0.19
N LYS A 90 2.50 11.78 -0.77
CA LYS A 90 2.74 11.98 -2.20
C LYS A 90 2.62 13.43 -2.65
N THR A 91 1.73 14.20 -2.01
CA THR A 91 1.62 15.64 -2.27
C THR A 91 2.88 16.38 -1.83
N LYS A 92 3.44 16.04 -0.66
CA LYS A 92 4.64 16.66 -0.09
C LYS A 92 5.94 16.20 -0.77
N PHE A 93 6.01 14.93 -1.16
CA PHE A 93 7.19 14.31 -1.76
C PHE A 93 6.85 13.85 -3.18
N LYS A 94 7.12 14.69 -4.17
CA LYS A 94 6.83 14.38 -5.58
C LYS A 94 7.71 13.26 -6.13
N GLY A 95 7.24 12.55 -7.16
CA GLY A 95 8.04 11.50 -7.81
C GLY A 95 8.04 10.15 -7.09
N LEU A 96 7.06 9.89 -6.20
CA LEU A 96 6.94 8.59 -5.54
C LEU A 96 6.20 7.58 -6.41
N HIS A 97 6.81 6.40 -6.56
CA HIS A 97 6.19 5.18 -7.02
C HIS A 97 5.39 4.54 -5.88
N GLN A 98 4.28 3.90 -6.21
CA GLN A 98 3.38 3.28 -5.24
C GLN A 98 3.05 1.85 -5.63
N VAL A 99 2.92 0.96 -4.65
CA VAL A 99 2.23 -0.34 -4.77
C VAL A 99 1.27 -0.48 -3.60
N THR A 100 -0.01 -0.77 -3.90
CA THR A 100 -1.04 -1.00 -2.88
C THR A 100 -1.44 -2.47 -2.83
N LYS A 101 -1.42 -3.06 -1.64
CA LYS A 101 -1.85 -4.44 -1.38
C LYS A 101 -3.00 -4.46 -0.38
N LEU A 102 -3.95 -5.36 -0.63
CA LEU A 102 -5.09 -5.62 0.23
C LEU A 102 -4.92 -7.00 0.86
N SER A 103 -5.26 -7.11 2.13
CA SER A 103 -5.17 -8.35 2.91
C SER A 103 -6.21 -8.35 4.03
N SER A 104 -6.25 -9.42 4.82
CA SER A 104 -7.04 -9.48 6.05
C SER A 104 -6.15 -9.72 7.28
N LEU A 105 -6.47 -9.06 8.38
CA LEU A 105 -5.91 -9.30 9.70
C LEU A 105 -6.83 -10.27 10.43
N ARG A 106 -6.31 -11.47 10.74
CA ARG A 106 -7.07 -12.49 11.47
C ARG A 106 -7.03 -12.20 12.98
N VAL A 107 -8.21 -12.17 13.58
CA VAL A 107 -8.43 -11.94 15.00
C VAL A 107 -9.22 -13.12 15.57
N GLU A 108 -8.68 -13.76 16.58
CA GLU A 108 -9.34 -14.86 17.29
C GLU A 108 -9.74 -14.38 18.68
N GLU A 109 -11.03 -14.42 18.99
CA GLU A 109 -11.58 -14.06 20.28
C GLU A 109 -12.11 -15.31 20.96
N TYR A 110 -11.64 -15.57 22.17
CA TYR A 110 -12.11 -16.64 23.02
C TYR A 110 -13.08 -16.08 24.03
N TRP A 111 -14.20 -16.76 24.20
CA TRP A 111 -15.32 -16.32 25.02
C TRP A 111 -15.63 -17.40 26.04
N ASP A 112 -15.56 -17.02 27.32
CA ASP A 112 -15.73 -17.95 28.43
C ASP A 112 -17.20 -17.95 28.87
N PRO A 113 -17.80 -19.14 29.09
CA PRO A 113 -19.22 -19.26 29.41
C PRO A 113 -19.53 -18.69 30.79
N THR A 114 -20.71 -18.07 30.94
CA THR A 114 -21.19 -17.59 32.25
C THR A 114 -21.91 -18.68 33.05
N LYS A 115 -22.29 -19.78 32.40
CA LYS A 115 -22.98 -20.92 33.00
C LYS A 115 -22.22 -22.22 32.71
N PRO A 116 -22.24 -23.21 33.63
CA PRO A 116 -21.46 -24.44 33.49
C PRO A 116 -21.98 -25.41 32.43
N ASP A 117 -23.20 -25.21 31.91
CA ASP A 117 -23.82 -26.02 30.84
C ASP A 117 -23.43 -25.57 29.42
N LEU A 118 -22.56 -24.56 29.30
CA LEU A 118 -22.13 -23.98 28.04
C LEU A 118 -20.63 -24.22 27.79
N ASP A 119 -20.27 -24.46 26.54
CA ASP A 119 -18.89 -24.66 26.10
C ASP A 119 -18.18 -23.33 25.80
N ARG A 120 -16.85 -23.30 25.93
CA ARG A 120 -16.04 -22.15 25.50
C ARG A 120 -16.18 -21.92 23.99
N LEU A 121 -16.39 -20.67 23.59
CA LEU A 121 -16.53 -20.29 22.19
C LEU A 121 -15.27 -19.64 21.64
N GLN A 122 -14.97 -19.93 20.37
CA GLN A 122 -13.96 -19.22 19.59
C GLN A 122 -14.64 -18.49 18.42
N VAL A 123 -14.43 -17.18 18.35
CA VAL A 123 -14.91 -16.33 17.26
C VAL A 123 -13.72 -15.83 16.45
N ILE A 124 -13.68 -16.20 15.18
CA ILE A 124 -12.64 -15.73 14.25
C ILE A 124 -13.21 -14.61 13.40
N ARG A 125 -12.52 -13.46 13.39
CA ARG A 125 -12.87 -12.31 12.56
C ARG A 125 -11.72 -12.00 11.61
N GLU A 126 -12.05 -11.81 10.35
CA GLU A 126 -11.12 -11.28 9.35
C GLU A 126 -11.39 -9.79 9.15
N ILE A 127 -10.43 -8.96 9.55
CA ILE A 127 -10.54 -7.51 9.44
C ILE A 127 -9.84 -7.07 8.17
N PRO A 128 -10.49 -6.35 7.24
CA PRO A 128 -9.85 -5.83 6.05
C PRO A 128 -8.63 -4.96 6.39
N MET A 129 -7.56 -5.10 5.61
CA MET A 129 -6.29 -4.42 5.80
C MET A 129 -5.77 -3.88 4.46
N ILE A 130 -5.11 -2.73 4.52
CA ILE A 130 -4.41 -2.12 3.39
C ILE A 130 -2.95 -1.89 3.77
N ALA A 131 -2.05 -2.16 2.83
CA ALA A 131 -0.65 -1.78 2.88
C ALA A 131 -0.29 -0.99 1.61
N ILE A 132 0.28 0.20 1.77
CA ILE A 132 0.66 1.09 0.68
C ILE A 132 2.16 1.35 0.79
N LEU A 133 2.92 0.76 -0.13
CA LEU A 133 4.35 1.05 -0.30
C LEU A 133 4.50 2.31 -1.13
N LEU A 134 5.32 3.25 -0.65
CA LEU A 134 5.81 4.40 -1.39
C LEU A 134 7.34 4.30 -1.53
N SER A 135 7.86 4.51 -2.73
CA SER A 135 9.30 4.50 -3.02
C SER A 135 9.68 5.62 -3.96
N LYS A 136 10.90 6.15 -3.84
CA LYS A 136 11.49 7.00 -4.90
C LYS A 136 12.17 6.19 -5.99
N ASN A 137 12.57 4.96 -5.67
CA ASN A 137 13.10 4.06 -6.67
C ASN A 137 11.94 3.55 -7.52
N ILE A 138 12.25 3.22 -8.78
CA ILE A 138 11.28 2.63 -9.69
C ILE A 138 10.91 1.24 -9.17
N LEU A 139 9.61 1.00 -8.96
CA LEU A 139 9.05 -0.32 -8.65
C LEU A 139 8.63 -1.03 -9.94
N ASP A 140 8.40 -2.35 -9.88
CA ASP A 140 7.91 -3.11 -11.03
C ASP A 140 6.54 -2.59 -11.49
N ALA A 141 6.52 -2.04 -12.69
CA ALA A 141 5.30 -1.46 -13.26
C ALA A 141 4.24 -2.50 -13.66
N ASN A 142 4.60 -3.79 -13.67
CA ASN A 142 3.68 -4.90 -13.92
C ASN A 142 3.10 -5.48 -12.62
N GLU A 143 3.59 -5.06 -11.45
CA GLU A 143 3.06 -5.52 -10.17
C GLU A 143 1.60 -5.06 -9.98
N LEU A 144 0.74 -5.97 -9.53
CA LEU A 144 -0.64 -5.63 -9.21
C LEU A 144 -0.69 -4.57 -8.09
N GLY A 145 -1.53 -3.56 -8.29
CA GLY A 145 -1.62 -2.42 -7.38
C GLY A 145 -0.55 -1.35 -7.59
N TYR A 146 0.33 -1.49 -8.59
CA TYR A 146 1.29 -0.45 -8.94
C TYR A 146 0.62 0.82 -9.46
N GLN A 147 1.12 1.97 -8.99
CA GLN A 147 0.78 3.30 -9.45
C GLN A 147 2.06 4.15 -9.56
N GLY A 148 2.36 4.63 -10.76
CA GLY A 148 3.49 5.54 -10.98
C GLY A 148 3.21 6.97 -10.45
N PRO A 149 4.27 7.80 -10.35
CA PRO A 149 4.14 9.19 -9.92
C PRO A 149 3.15 10.03 -10.74
N GLU A 150 2.67 11.13 -10.17
CA GLU A 150 1.84 12.11 -10.91
C GLU A 150 2.51 12.51 -12.24
N GLY A 151 1.77 12.41 -13.35
CA GLY A 151 2.29 12.67 -14.71
C GLY A 151 2.91 11.46 -15.43
N TYR A 152 3.25 10.37 -14.73
CA TYR A 152 3.88 9.18 -15.31
C TYR A 152 3.02 8.48 -16.39
N LYS A 153 1.69 8.46 -16.22
CA LYS A 153 0.75 7.87 -17.20
C LYS A 153 0.72 8.63 -18.54
N ASN A 154 0.96 9.94 -18.52
CA ASN A 154 0.98 10.76 -19.74
C ASN A 154 2.24 10.47 -20.58
N ALA A 155 3.38 10.21 -19.94
CA ALA A 155 4.63 9.87 -20.63
C ALA A 155 4.54 8.56 -21.44
N LYS A 156 3.91 7.50 -20.89
CA LYS A 156 3.72 6.22 -21.61
C LYS A 156 2.80 6.37 -22.83
N LYS A 157 1.77 7.22 -22.78
CA LYS A 157 0.89 7.52 -23.94
C LYS A 157 1.63 8.29 -25.02
N VAL A 158 2.50 9.24 -24.66
CA VAL A 158 3.32 10.00 -25.62
C VAL A 158 4.34 9.09 -26.31
N MET A 159 5.01 8.19 -25.57
CA MET A 159 5.93 7.22 -26.16
C MET A 159 5.22 6.22 -27.08
N LYS A 160 4.03 5.73 -26.73
CA LYS A 160 3.22 4.89 -27.64
C LYS A 160 2.84 5.64 -28.91
N ARG A 161 2.43 6.91 -28.83
CA ARG A 161 2.12 7.74 -30.00
C ARG A 161 3.33 7.99 -30.91
N LYS A 162 4.53 8.19 -30.35
CA LYS A 162 5.76 8.32 -31.14
C LYS A 162 6.19 7.01 -31.81
N LYS A 163 5.96 5.85 -31.18
CA LYS A 163 6.29 4.54 -31.77
C LYS A 163 5.41 4.19 -32.98
N THR A 164 4.17 4.68 -33.04
CA THR A 164 3.28 4.49 -34.21
C THR A 164 3.59 5.44 -35.38
N GLN A 165 4.37 6.50 -35.17
CA GLN A 165 4.67 7.50 -36.22
C GLN A 165 6.06 7.35 -36.86
N HIS A 166 6.91 6.43 -36.38
CA HIS A 166 8.19 6.09 -37.03
C HIS A 166 8.15 4.82 -37.90
N GLY A 167 6.95 4.31 -38.23
CA GLY A 167 6.77 3.19 -39.16
C GLY A 167 6.47 3.57 -40.62
N LEU A 168 6.57 4.84 -41.00
CA LEU A 168 6.13 5.36 -42.31
C LEU A 168 7.25 6.02 -43.13
N SER A 169 8.52 5.66 -42.92
CA SER A 169 9.64 6.13 -43.74
C SER A 169 10.37 5.03 -44.51
N HIS A 170 9.74 3.87 -44.72
CA HIS A 170 10.32 2.77 -45.52
C HIS A 170 9.54 2.43 -46.79
N SER A 171 8.74 3.36 -47.30
CA SER A 171 8.01 3.19 -48.57
C SER A 171 8.53 4.05 -49.73
N SER A 172 9.62 4.81 -49.55
CA SER A 172 10.18 5.67 -50.61
C SER A 172 11.49 5.16 -51.24
N GLU A 173 12.12 4.10 -50.72
CA GLU A 173 13.35 3.51 -51.32
C GLU A 173 13.08 2.39 -52.33
N LYS A 174 11.83 1.99 -52.53
CA LYS A 174 11.46 0.95 -53.51
C LYS A 174 10.94 1.46 -54.85
N LEU A 175 10.83 2.77 -55.06
CA LEU A 175 10.31 3.34 -56.32
C LEU A 175 11.41 3.90 -57.25
N VAL A 176 12.68 3.87 -56.84
CA VAL A 176 13.80 4.43 -57.62
C VAL A 176 14.62 3.34 -58.33
N LYS A 177 14.32 2.05 -58.11
CA LYS A 177 15.06 0.93 -58.71
C LYS A 177 14.42 0.27 -59.94
N ASP A 178 13.21 0.67 -60.32
CA ASP A 178 12.48 0.05 -61.46
C ASP A 178 12.45 0.93 -62.73
N ILE A 179 13.32 1.95 -62.86
CA ILE A 179 13.42 2.82 -64.06
C ILE A 179 14.79 2.67 -64.76
N ALA A 180 15.60 1.69 -64.37
CA ALA A 180 16.88 1.41 -65.04
C ALA A 180 17.06 -0.09 -65.29
N GLU A 181 16.18 -0.67 -66.10
CA GLU A 181 16.48 -1.85 -66.93
C GLU A 181 15.55 -1.89 -68.15
#